data_AF-A0A6H1FNJ1-F1
#
_entry.id   AF-A0A6H1FNJ1-F1
#
_cell.length_a   1.000
_cell.length_b   1.000
_cell.length_c   1.000
_cell.angle_alpha   90.00
_cell.angle_beta   90.00
_cell.angle_gamma   90.00
#
_symmetry.space_group_name_H-M   'P 1'
#
loop_
_entity.id
_entity.type
_entity.pdbx_description
1 polymer ?
#
loop_
_entity_poly.entity_id
_entity_poly.type
_entity_poly.pdbx_seq_one_letter_code
_entity_poly.pdbx_strand_id
1 'polypeptide(L)'
;MKKSFLAVLAALSLFTLFGCNNRSEIQTLIPAQAAELTPMQQSYRGVIPCADCEGIETSLFLEKDGTWVMNQSYQGKGASFGSYGTWARTADKLVLTDSEGEKQYFHPKGDSLVMLDREGNPIESQFNYTLKAVNAALPSTPMPMKGKYKYMADAAVFQDCATGKTFAVADNAELERGYAAARGKNSAPVLLVVEGHFTLQASPDSGELQKALVADKGAKFRPGKECND
;
A
#
# COMPACT_ATOMS: atom_id res chain seq x y z
N MET A 1 -94.93 42.67 -27.76
CA MET A 1 -94.95 42.47 -26.30
C MET A 1 -93.85 41.50 -25.92
N LYS A 2 -92.96 41.88 -24.98
CA LYS A 2 -92.15 41.07 -24.02
C LYS A 2 -91.69 39.66 -24.46
N LYS A 3 -90.42 39.21 -24.39
CA LYS A 3 -89.16 39.64 -23.74
C LYS A 3 -88.00 38.83 -24.40
N SER A 4 -86.82 39.43 -24.33
CA SER A 4 -85.45 39.06 -24.74
C SER A 4 -85.01 37.60 -24.50
N PHE A 5 -84.34 36.94 -25.47
CA PHE A 5 -82.89 36.57 -25.56
C PHE A 5 -82.38 35.63 -24.44
N LEU A 6 -81.52 34.61 -24.60
CA LEU A 6 -80.50 34.24 -25.60
C LEU A 6 -80.07 32.76 -25.35
N ALA A 7 -79.40 32.16 -26.34
CA ALA A 7 -78.99 30.76 -26.51
C ALA A 7 -77.92 30.18 -25.55
N VAL A 8 -77.82 28.83 -25.45
CA VAL A 8 -76.54 28.09 -25.36
C VAL A 8 -76.71 26.68 -25.99
N LEU A 9 -75.96 26.43 -27.07
CA LEU A 9 -75.75 25.11 -27.68
C LEU A 9 -74.63 24.36 -26.93
N ALA A 10 -74.86 23.08 -26.68
CA ALA A 10 -73.86 22.13 -26.21
C ALA A 10 -72.87 21.78 -27.34
N ALA A 11 -71.57 21.85 -27.04
CA ALA A 11 -70.55 21.23 -27.87
C ALA A 11 -69.48 20.60 -26.97
N LEU A 12 -69.31 19.28 -27.14
CA LEU A 12 -68.36 18.43 -26.44
C LEU A 12 -66.93 18.92 -26.66
N SER A 13 -66.21 19.21 -25.57
CA SER A 13 -64.75 19.35 -25.59
C SER A 13 -64.10 18.05 -25.10
N LEU A 14 -63.26 17.49 -25.96
CA LEU A 14 -62.38 16.34 -25.71
C LEU A 14 -61.55 16.53 -24.42
N PHE A 15 -61.56 15.50 -23.56
CA PHE A 15 -60.57 15.34 -22.50
C PHE A 15 -59.22 14.94 -23.11
N THR A 16 -58.35 15.92 -23.36
CA THR A 16 -56.90 15.67 -23.49
C THR A 16 -56.32 15.53 -22.09
N LEU A 17 -55.90 14.32 -21.73
CA LEU A 17 -55.09 14.08 -20.54
C LEU A 17 -53.74 14.78 -20.72
N PHE A 18 -53.54 15.92 -20.07
CA PHE A 18 -52.22 16.44 -19.76
C PHE A 18 -51.57 15.46 -18.78
N GLY A 19 -50.81 14.50 -19.31
CA GLY A 19 -49.83 13.78 -18.50
C GLY A 19 -48.71 14.74 -18.13
N CYS A 20 -48.66 15.18 -16.87
CA CYS A 20 -47.49 15.81 -16.29
C CYS A 20 -46.37 14.76 -16.22
N ASN A 21 -45.53 14.67 -17.25
CA ASN A 21 -44.21 14.10 -17.10
C ASN A 21 -43.41 15.08 -16.25
N ASN A 22 -43.47 14.90 -14.94
CA ASN A 22 -42.55 15.52 -14.00
C ASN A 22 -41.18 14.88 -14.24
N ARG A 23 -40.47 15.36 -15.26
CA ARG A 23 -39.08 14.99 -15.50
C ARG A 23 -38.28 15.69 -14.41
N SER A 24 -38.15 15.00 -13.27
CA SER A 24 -37.21 15.37 -12.23
C SER A 24 -35.88 15.65 -12.92
N GLU A 25 -35.46 16.91 -12.83
CA GLU A 25 -34.16 17.38 -13.23
C GLU A 25 -33.16 16.56 -12.41
N ILE A 26 -32.66 15.47 -12.99
CA ILE A 26 -31.48 14.81 -12.48
C ILE A 26 -30.41 15.87 -12.69
N GLN A 27 -30.15 16.63 -11.63
CA GLN A 27 -28.91 17.35 -11.42
C GLN A 27 -27.83 16.34 -11.77
N THR A 28 -27.30 16.43 -12.98
CA THR A 28 -26.05 15.79 -13.34
C THR A 28 -25.07 16.33 -12.33
N LEU A 29 -24.83 15.57 -11.26
CA LEU A 29 -23.68 15.76 -10.41
C LEU A 29 -22.52 15.58 -11.36
N ILE A 30 -21.90 16.71 -11.71
CA ILE A 30 -20.59 16.76 -12.34
C ILE A 30 -19.80 15.73 -11.53
N PRO A 31 -19.28 14.64 -12.12
CA PRO A 31 -18.40 13.76 -11.38
C PRO A 31 -17.34 14.69 -10.82
N ALA A 32 -17.23 14.79 -9.49
CA ALA A 32 -16.16 15.57 -8.86
C ALA A 32 -14.91 15.20 -9.64
N GLN A 33 -14.30 16.17 -10.35
CA GLN A 33 -13.20 15.87 -11.26
C GLN A 33 -12.26 14.95 -10.49
N ALA A 34 -12.09 13.72 -10.97
CA ALA A 34 -11.23 12.76 -10.31
C ALA A 34 -9.88 13.46 -10.20
N ALA A 35 -9.51 13.85 -8.98
CA ALA A 35 -8.32 14.65 -8.77
C ALA A 35 -7.15 13.91 -9.40
N GLU A 36 -6.48 14.56 -10.34
CA GLU A 36 -5.49 13.92 -11.18
C GLU A 36 -4.35 13.40 -10.30
N LEU A 37 -4.12 12.08 -10.37
CA LEU A 37 -3.10 11.44 -9.55
C LEU A 37 -1.72 11.83 -10.06
N THR A 38 -1.06 12.78 -9.39
CA THR A 38 0.34 13.12 -9.69
C THR A 38 1.24 11.90 -9.47
N PRO A 39 2.24 11.64 -10.33
CA PRO A 39 3.21 10.57 -10.10
C PRO A 39 3.94 10.77 -8.78
N MET A 40 4.05 9.71 -7.98
CA MET A 40 4.82 9.75 -6.74
C MET A 40 6.27 9.38 -6.98
N GLN A 41 7.16 9.99 -6.20
CA GLN A 41 8.56 9.60 -6.14
C GLN A 41 8.68 8.26 -5.42
N GLN A 42 9.78 7.53 -5.68
CA GLN A 42 9.97 6.20 -5.12
C GLN A 42 10.49 6.26 -3.68
N SER A 43 11.31 7.27 -3.34
CA SER A 43 11.95 7.37 -2.03
C SER A 43 11.72 8.72 -1.34
N TYR A 44 11.47 8.67 -0.04
CA TYR A 44 11.22 9.82 0.82
C TYR A 44 12.05 9.74 2.10
N ARG A 45 12.51 10.88 2.61
CA ARG A 45 13.22 10.98 3.89
C ARG A 45 12.78 12.19 4.70
N GLY A 46 12.86 12.08 6.02
CA GLY A 46 12.61 13.16 6.95
C GLY A 46 12.87 12.76 8.39
N VAL A 47 12.81 13.73 9.30
CA VAL A 47 12.90 13.48 10.74
C VAL A 47 11.53 13.75 11.34
N ILE A 48 10.90 12.71 11.86
CA ILE A 48 9.58 12.80 12.50
C ILE A 48 9.77 13.11 13.99
N PRO A 49 8.93 13.98 14.60
CA PRO A 49 9.04 14.34 16.01
C PRO A 49 8.85 13.11 16.90
N CYS A 50 9.65 13.05 17.97
CA CYS A 50 9.68 11.93 18.91
C CYS A 50 9.32 12.43 20.31
N ALA A 51 8.53 11.65 21.04
CA ALA A 51 8.08 12.06 22.38
C ALA A 51 9.19 12.02 23.43
N ASP A 52 10.12 11.06 23.31
CA ASP A 52 11.16 10.77 24.30
C ASP A 52 12.57 10.66 23.69
N CYS A 53 12.75 11.18 22.47
CA CYS A 53 14.01 11.20 21.75
C CYS A 53 14.14 12.47 20.88
N GLU A 54 15.31 12.70 20.29
CA GLU A 54 15.59 13.93 19.53
C GLU A 54 14.79 14.00 18.21
N GLY A 55 14.48 12.83 17.65
CA GLY A 55 13.77 12.68 16.40
C GLY A 55 13.85 11.25 15.87
N ILE A 56 12.99 10.93 14.92
CA ILE A 56 12.97 9.63 14.24
C ILE A 56 13.36 9.86 12.78
N GLU A 57 14.59 9.53 12.43
CA GLU A 57 15.03 9.52 11.03
C GLU A 57 14.27 8.44 10.27
N THR A 58 13.39 8.88 9.38
CA THR A 58 12.48 8.01 8.64
C THR A 58 12.89 7.99 7.18
N SER A 59 13.12 6.80 6.64
CA SER A 59 13.36 6.55 5.22
C SER A 59 12.27 5.64 4.70
N LEU A 60 11.47 6.09 3.73
CA LEU A 60 10.37 5.34 3.13
C LEU A 60 10.67 5.12 1.64
N PHE A 61 10.46 3.89 1.18
CA PHE A 61 10.56 3.48 -0.21
C PHE A 61 9.25 2.84 -0.66
N LEU A 62 8.62 3.40 -1.70
CA LEU A 62 7.37 2.95 -2.29
C LEU A 62 7.65 2.22 -3.61
N GLU A 63 7.44 0.91 -3.63
CA GLU A 63 7.69 0.10 -4.82
C GLU A 63 6.53 0.14 -5.80
N LYS A 64 6.86 0.05 -7.09
CA LYS A 64 5.89 0.01 -8.20
C LYS A 64 4.95 -1.21 -8.13
N ASP A 65 5.36 -2.27 -7.43
CA ASP A 65 4.57 -3.49 -7.24
C ASP A 65 3.46 -3.35 -6.17
N GLY A 66 3.32 -2.17 -5.55
CA GLY A 66 2.36 -1.87 -4.50
C GLY A 66 2.83 -2.21 -3.09
N THR A 67 4.11 -2.54 -2.91
CA THR A 67 4.73 -2.75 -1.58
C THR A 67 5.59 -1.57 -1.17
N TRP A 68 5.90 -1.46 0.12
CA TRP A 68 6.79 -0.43 0.64
C TRP A 68 7.76 -1.01 1.66
N VAL A 69 8.87 -0.31 1.86
CA VAL A 69 9.87 -0.59 2.89
C VAL A 69 10.20 0.71 3.62
N MET A 70 10.24 0.67 4.94
CA MET A 70 10.58 1.81 5.78
C MET A 70 11.70 1.44 6.75
N ASN A 71 12.58 2.39 7.02
CA ASN A 71 13.47 2.36 8.18
C ASN A 71 13.20 3.57 9.08
N GLN A 72 13.19 3.34 10.39
CA GLN A 72 13.05 4.36 11.41
C GLN A 72 14.20 4.24 12.41
N SER A 73 15.07 5.25 12.46
CA SER A 73 16.18 5.33 13.41
C SER A 73 15.89 6.37 14.49
N TYR A 74 15.91 5.95 15.75
CA TYR A 74 15.60 6.77 16.92
C TYR A 74 16.86 7.46 17.40
N GLN A 75 16.96 8.76 17.13
CA GLN A 75 18.12 9.58 17.50
C GLN A 75 18.31 9.63 19.02
N GLY A 76 19.56 9.56 19.48
CA GLY A 76 19.89 9.50 20.91
C GLY A 76 19.60 8.17 21.61
N LYS A 77 18.94 7.20 20.95
CA LYS A 77 18.64 5.86 21.50
C LYS A 77 19.47 4.73 20.88
N GLY A 78 20.07 4.96 19.71
CA GLY A 78 20.88 3.96 19.01
C GLY A 78 20.08 2.75 18.49
N ALA A 79 18.76 2.90 18.32
CA ALA A 79 17.86 1.86 17.85
C ALA A 79 17.34 2.17 16.46
N SER A 80 17.31 1.17 15.57
CA SER A 80 16.75 1.28 14.23
C SER A 80 15.84 0.10 13.94
N PHE A 81 14.69 0.38 13.35
CA PHE A 81 13.68 -0.63 13.05
C PHE A 81 13.27 -0.52 11.59
N GLY A 82 13.26 -1.65 10.90
CA GLY A 82 12.70 -1.75 9.57
C GLY A 82 11.27 -2.28 9.63
N SER A 83 10.43 -1.83 8.70
CA SER A 83 9.10 -2.37 8.46
C SER A 83 8.79 -2.38 6.97
N TYR A 84 7.83 -3.20 6.57
CA TYR A 84 7.41 -3.33 5.18
C TYR A 84 5.93 -3.69 5.11
N GLY A 85 5.35 -3.57 3.93
CA GLY A 85 3.98 -4.01 3.69
C GLY A 85 3.44 -3.57 2.35
N THR A 86 2.14 -3.30 2.27
CA THR A 86 1.46 -2.82 1.06
C THR A 86 1.05 -1.36 1.19
N TRP A 87 1.02 -0.65 0.06
CA TRP A 87 0.51 0.72 0.03
C TRP A 87 -0.59 0.86 -1.01
N ALA A 88 -1.52 1.74 -0.69
CA ALA A 88 -2.58 2.18 -1.59
C ALA A 88 -2.70 3.70 -1.50
N ARG A 89 -3.18 4.34 -2.57
CA ARG A 89 -3.38 5.79 -2.56
C ARG A 89 -4.67 6.22 -3.23
N THR A 90 -5.19 7.34 -2.74
CA THR A 90 -6.10 8.23 -3.45
C THR A 90 -5.34 9.51 -3.81
N ALA A 91 -6.04 10.53 -4.32
CA ALA A 91 -5.43 11.85 -4.53
C ALA A 91 -4.98 12.49 -3.21
N ASP A 92 -5.76 12.32 -2.14
CA ASP A 92 -5.54 13.01 -0.87
C ASP A 92 -4.83 12.17 0.19
N LYS A 93 -4.78 10.84 0.03
CA LYS A 93 -4.28 9.96 1.09
C LYS A 93 -3.47 8.81 0.53
N LEU A 94 -2.26 8.67 1.04
CA LEU A 94 -1.46 7.45 0.97
C LEU A 94 -1.69 6.66 2.25
N VAL A 95 -2.00 5.37 2.10
CA VAL A 95 -2.17 4.43 3.20
C VAL A 95 -1.07 3.39 3.09
N LEU A 96 -0.25 3.27 4.13
CA LEU A 96 0.69 2.17 4.31
C LEU A 96 0.03 1.18 5.26
N THR A 97 -0.04 -0.09 4.86
CA THR A 97 -0.45 -1.20 5.74
C THR A 97 0.76 -2.10 5.89
N ASP A 98 1.27 -2.27 7.11
CA ASP A 98 2.47 -3.07 7.37
C ASP A 98 2.18 -4.58 7.39
N SER A 99 3.22 -5.37 7.66
CA SER A 99 3.12 -6.83 7.68
C SER A 99 2.26 -7.39 8.81
N GLU A 100 1.96 -6.59 9.83
CA GLU A 100 1.09 -6.94 10.96
C GLU A 100 -0.35 -6.43 10.76
N GLY A 101 -0.58 -5.61 9.72
CA GLY A 101 -1.88 -5.06 9.36
C GLY A 101 -2.12 -3.66 9.93
N GLU A 102 -1.14 -3.07 10.64
CA GLU A 102 -1.23 -1.72 11.17
C GLU A 102 -1.13 -0.69 10.06
N LYS A 103 -1.84 0.43 10.24
CA LYS A 103 -1.97 1.46 9.21
C LYS A 103 -1.25 2.74 9.59
N GLN A 104 -0.54 3.29 8.62
CA GLN A 104 0.01 4.65 8.67
C GLN A 104 -0.49 5.46 7.49
N TYR A 105 -0.73 6.75 7.73
CA TYR A 105 -1.40 7.62 6.76
C TYR A 105 -0.51 8.81 6.44
N PHE A 106 -0.47 9.18 5.17
CA PHE A 106 0.20 10.37 4.69
C PHE A 106 -0.69 11.14 3.72
N HIS A 107 -0.60 12.46 3.72
CA HIS A 107 -1.16 13.32 2.69
C HIS A 107 -0.05 13.70 1.69
N PRO A 108 -0.19 13.33 0.41
CA PRO A 108 0.71 13.80 -0.63
C PRO A 108 0.55 15.31 -0.85
N LYS A 109 1.65 16.06 -0.75
CA LYS A 109 1.68 17.51 -0.97
C LYS A 109 2.89 17.90 -1.82
N GLY A 110 2.66 18.07 -3.13
CA GLY A 110 3.74 18.20 -4.11
C GLY A 110 4.64 16.96 -4.09
N ASP A 111 5.96 17.16 -4.01
CA ASP A 111 6.95 16.07 -3.91
C ASP A 111 7.19 15.60 -2.46
N SER A 112 6.28 15.91 -1.54
CA SER A 112 6.42 15.56 -0.12
C SER A 112 5.24 14.74 0.40
N LEU A 113 5.46 14.04 1.50
CA LEU A 113 4.46 13.30 2.25
C LEU A 113 4.34 13.90 3.65
N VAL A 114 3.16 14.38 4.00
CA VAL A 114 2.87 14.89 5.35
C VAL A 114 2.19 13.78 6.14
N MET A 115 2.79 13.32 7.23
CA MET A 115 2.21 12.30 8.09
C MET A 115 0.90 12.80 8.71
N LEU A 116 -0.09 11.91 8.75
CA LEU A 116 -1.41 12.12 9.33
C LEU A 116 -1.52 11.36 10.65
N ASP A 117 -2.56 11.64 11.43
CA ASP A 117 -2.84 10.90 12.67
C ASP A 117 -3.28 9.44 12.38
N ARG A 118 -3.63 8.69 13.43
CA ARG A 118 -4.01 7.27 13.34
C ARG A 118 -5.36 7.05 12.67
N GLU A 119 -6.19 8.07 12.59
CA GLU A 119 -7.47 8.09 11.91
C GLU A 119 -7.32 8.63 10.46
N GLY A 120 -6.14 9.15 10.14
CA GLY A 120 -5.78 9.74 8.87
C GLY A 120 -6.33 11.17 8.68
N ASN A 121 -6.46 11.94 9.75
CA ASN A 121 -6.71 13.38 9.72
C ASN A 121 -5.39 14.17 9.83
N PRO A 122 -5.39 15.46 9.43
CA PRO A 122 -4.23 16.33 9.61
C PRO A 122 -3.82 16.44 11.08
N ILE A 123 -2.51 16.39 11.35
CA ILE A 123 -1.95 16.63 12.67
C ILE A 123 -1.84 18.14 12.90
N GLU A 124 -2.53 18.67 13.91
CA GLU A 124 -2.38 20.05 14.36
C GLU A 124 -1.22 20.16 15.36
N SER A 125 -0.06 20.61 14.88
CA SER A 125 1.16 20.74 15.70
C SER A 125 2.11 21.79 15.12
N GLN A 126 2.95 22.36 15.99
CA GLN A 126 4.07 23.21 15.58
C GLN A 126 5.26 22.41 15.02
N PHE A 127 5.29 21.10 15.24
CA PHE A 127 6.38 20.25 14.79
C PHE A 127 6.21 19.81 13.32
N ASN A 128 7.32 19.47 12.68
CA ASN A 128 7.35 19.09 11.27
C ASN A 128 7.15 17.57 11.09
N TYR A 129 6.06 17.18 10.44
CA TYR A 129 5.70 15.79 10.14
C TYR A 129 5.90 15.43 8.65
N THR A 130 6.81 16.11 7.96
CA THR A 130 6.99 15.99 6.50
C THR A 130 8.18 15.12 6.12
N LEU A 131 7.96 14.15 5.24
CA LEU A 131 9.00 13.45 4.47
C LEU A 131 9.13 14.09 3.09
N LYS A 132 10.35 14.40 2.67
CA LYS A 132 10.63 14.98 1.34
C LYS A 132 11.11 13.90 0.39
N ALA A 133 10.73 14.00 -0.87
CA ALA A 133 11.29 13.14 -1.91
C ALA A 133 12.81 13.30 -1.99
N VAL A 134 13.47 12.17 -2.18
CA VAL A 134 14.91 12.06 -2.41
C VAL A 134 15.14 11.01 -3.50
N ASN A 135 16.39 10.89 -3.97
CA ASN A 135 16.85 9.71 -4.71
C ASN A 135 17.71 8.87 -3.77
N ALA A 136 17.14 7.81 -3.20
CA ALA A 136 17.81 6.93 -2.25
C ALA A 136 17.50 5.48 -2.56
N ALA A 137 18.45 4.58 -2.26
CA ALA A 137 18.25 3.14 -2.38
C ALA A 137 17.29 2.59 -1.32
N LEU A 138 16.88 1.33 -1.50
CA LEU A 138 16.11 0.56 -0.52
C LEU A 138 16.81 0.57 0.85
N PRO A 139 16.06 0.71 1.96
CA PRO A 139 16.61 0.49 3.28
C PRO A 139 17.12 -0.94 3.45
N SER A 140 18.32 -1.09 4.00
CA SER A 140 18.96 -2.38 4.29
C SER A 140 18.82 -2.80 5.76
N THR A 141 17.89 -2.20 6.50
CA THR A 141 17.65 -2.55 7.90
C THR A 141 16.91 -3.89 7.96
N PRO A 142 17.43 -4.90 8.70
CA PRO A 142 16.77 -6.19 8.82
C PRO A 142 15.39 -6.07 9.45
N MET A 143 14.44 -6.84 8.92
CA MET A 143 13.03 -6.87 9.30
C MET A 143 12.61 -8.31 9.57
N PRO A 144 11.74 -8.58 10.55
CA PRO A 144 11.17 -9.90 10.73
C PRO A 144 10.22 -10.22 9.57
N MET A 145 10.45 -11.35 8.90
CA MET A 145 9.67 -11.78 7.74
C MET A 145 9.23 -13.23 7.92
N LYS A 146 8.01 -13.53 7.45
CA LYS A 146 7.41 -14.86 7.47
C LYS A 146 6.85 -15.15 6.09
N GLY A 147 7.25 -16.27 5.49
CA GLY A 147 6.86 -16.59 4.12
C GLY A 147 7.16 -18.02 3.72
N LYS A 148 6.62 -18.45 2.58
CA LYS A 148 6.90 -19.75 2.01
C LYS A 148 8.16 -19.67 1.15
N TYR A 149 9.18 -20.39 1.55
CA TYR A 149 10.43 -20.51 0.82
C TYR A 149 10.43 -21.78 -0.04
N LYS A 150 10.94 -21.67 -1.26
CA LYS A 150 11.19 -22.81 -2.16
C LYS A 150 12.47 -22.56 -2.94
N TYR A 151 13.28 -23.61 -3.08
CA TYR A 151 14.45 -23.62 -3.97
C TYR A 151 14.22 -24.61 -5.11
N MET A 152 14.39 -24.17 -6.35
CA MET A 152 14.22 -24.99 -7.54
C MET A 152 15.00 -24.40 -8.72
N ALA A 153 15.66 -25.26 -9.51
CA ALA A 153 16.40 -24.86 -10.72
C ALA A 153 17.40 -23.72 -10.45
N ASP A 154 18.19 -23.87 -9.39
CA ASP A 154 19.22 -22.92 -8.96
C ASP A 154 18.72 -21.51 -8.61
N ALA A 155 17.43 -21.38 -8.31
CA ALA A 155 16.83 -20.15 -7.82
C ALA A 155 15.97 -20.39 -6.58
N ALA A 156 16.14 -19.50 -5.60
CA ALA A 156 15.30 -19.44 -4.41
C ALA A 156 14.19 -18.40 -4.58
N VAL A 157 12.98 -18.74 -4.14
CA VAL A 157 11.85 -17.82 -4.07
C VAL A 157 11.26 -17.81 -2.67
N PHE A 158 10.80 -16.63 -2.26
CA PHE A 158 10.11 -16.40 -1.01
C PHE A 158 8.76 -15.74 -1.30
N GLN A 159 7.67 -16.44 -1.00
CA GLN A 159 6.34 -15.88 -1.02
C GLN A 159 6.01 -15.35 0.37
N ASP A 160 5.97 -14.02 0.49
CA ASP A 160 5.70 -13.33 1.74
C ASP A 160 4.26 -13.58 2.21
N CYS A 161 4.09 -13.90 3.48
CA CYS A 161 2.77 -14.20 4.05
C CYS A 161 1.90 -12.96 4.21
N ALA A 162 2.48 -11.79 4.46
CA ALA A 162 1.72 -10.58 4.74
C ALA A 162 1.17 -9.91 3.46
N THR A 163 1.99 -9.84 2.42
CA THR A 163 1.66 -9.18 1.16
C THR A 163 1.22 -10.15 0.06
N GLY A 164 1.50 -11.46 0.23
CA GLY A 164 1.26 -12.50 -0.78
C GLY A 164 2.22 -12.44 -1.98
N LYS A 165 3.12 -11.45 -2.02
CA LYS A 165 4.07 -11.24 -3.12
C LYS A 165 5.18 -12.28 -3.08
N THR A 166 5.71 -12.60 -4.25
CA THR A 166 6.85 -13.50 -4.39
C THR A 166 8.08 -12.71 -4.79
N PHE A 167 9.17 -12.92 -4.06
CA PHE A 167 10.46 -12.29 -4.30
C PHE A 167 11.51 -13.36 -4.56
N ALA A 168 12.50 -13.03 -5.39
CA ALA A 168 13.73 -13.81 -5.43
C ALA A 168 14.41 -13.73 -4.05
N VAL A 169 15.14 -14.76 -3.66
CA VAL A 169 16.01 -14.72 -2.49
C VAL A 169 17.44 -14.72 -2.97
N ALA A 170 18.26 -13.81 -2.45
CA ALA A 170 19.68 -13.77 -2.74
C ALA A 170 20.35 -15.09 -2.32
N ASP A 171 21.35 -15.51 -3.09
CA ASP A 171 22.03 -16.79 -2.90
C ASP A 171 22.54 -16.96 -1.47
N ASN A 172 22.16 -18.08 -0.86
CA ASN A 172 22.49 -18.35 0.53
C ASN A 172 22.53 -19.86 0.78
N ALA A 173 23.75 -20.41 0.76
CA ALA A 173 23.98 -21.84 0.93
C ALA A 173 23.47 -22.40 2.27
N GLU A 174 23.35 -21.57 3.32
CA GLU A 174 22.77 -22.01 4.60
C GLU A 174 21.25 -22.19 4.50
N LEU A 175 20.55 -21.23 3.88
CA LEU A 175 19.12 -21.34 3.61
C LEU A 175 18.81 -22.52 2.70
N GLU A 176 19.60 -22.73 1.64
CA GLU A 176 19.42 -23.85 0.71
C GLU A 176 19.56 -25.20 1.43
N ARG A 177 20.59 -25.36 2.27
CA ARG A 177 20.77 -26.57 3.11
C ARG A 177 19.62 -26.75 4.09
N GLY A 178 19.19 -25.66 4.75
CA GLY A 178 18.06 -25.67 5.68
C GLY A 178 16.76 -26.11 5.01
N TYR A 179 16.49 -25.59 3.81
CA TYR A 179 15.35 -25.98 3.00
C TYR A 179 15.44 -27.45 2.56
N ALA A 180 16.61 -27.90 2.10
CA ALA A 180 16.82 -29.28 1.67
C ALA A 180 16.51 -30.28 2.79
N ALA A 181 16.84 -29.95 4.05
CA ALA A 181 16.50 -30.74 5.22
C ALA A 181 15.00 -30.69 5.59
N ALA A 182 14.31 -29.59 5.28
CA ALA A 182 12.94 -29.31 5.71
C ALA A 182 11.84 -29.68 4.69
N ARG A 183 12.15 -29.67 3.39
CA ARG A 183 11.17 -29.76 2.26
C ARG A 183 10.43 -31.08 2.10
N GLY A 184 10.85 -32.13 2.81
CA GLY A 184 10.33 -33.47 2.63
C GLY A 184 10.56 -34.02 1.21
N LYS A 185 9.75 -34.99 0.79
CA LYS A 185 9.98 -35.73 -0.46
C LYS A 185 9.53 -35.01 -1.74
N ASN A 186 8.61 -34.05 -1.64
CA ASN A 186 7.93 -33.46 -2.80
C ASN A 186 8.48 -32.07 -3.19
N SER A 187 9.55 -31.59 -2.57
CA SER A 187 10.07 -30.22 -2.77
C SER A 187 8.98 -29.14 -2.67
N ALA A 188 8.06 -29.33 -1.72
CA ALA A 188 7.02 -28.37 -1.43
C ALA A 188 7.62 -27.08 -0.83
N PRO A 189 6.98 -25.91 -0.98
CA PRO A 189 7.35 -24.72 -0.23
C PRO A 189 7.27 -24.97 1.28
N VAL A 190 8.25 -24.48 2.03
CA VAL A 190 8.30 -24.60 3.50
C VAL A 190 8.22 -23.22 4.12
N LEU A 191 7.47 -23.09 5.22
CA LEU A 191 7.42 -21.83 5.96
C LEU A 191 8.81 -21.49 6.52
N LEU A 192 9.28 -20.30 6.23
CA LEU A 192 10.51 -19.71 6.71
C LEU A 192 10.16 -18.47 7.54
N VAL A 193 10.74 -18.40 8.74
CA VAL A 193 10.79 -17.17 9.55
C VAL A 193 12.24 -16.71 9.55
N VAL A 194 12.50 -15.47 9.18
CA VAL A 194 13.85 -14.93 9.00
C VAL A 194 13.86 -13.43 9.28
N GLU A 195 14.97 -12.90 9.77
CA GLU A 195 15.24 -11.47 9.70
C GLU A 195 15.99 -11.17 8.41
N GLY A 196 15.45 -10.29 7.57
CA GLY A 196 15.99 -9.99 6.26
C GLY A 196 15.70 -8.56 5.81
N HIS A 197 16.37 -8.13 4.75
CA HIS A 197 16.10 -6.85 4.08
C HIS A 197 15.92 -7.05 2.58
N PHE A 198 15.41 -6.03 1.91
CA PHE A 198 15.26 -6.04 0.46
C PHE A 198 16.42 -5.33 -0.23
N THR A 199 16.85 -5.88 -1.36
CA THR A 199 17.81 -5.25 -2.27
C THR A 199 17.30 -5.30 -3.70
N LEU A 200 17.91 -4.52 -4.60
CA LEU A 200 17.71 -4.66 -6.03
C LEU A 200 18.84 -5.51 -6.62
N GLN A 201 18.49 -6.64 -7.21
CA GLN A 201 19.43 -7.55 -7.86
C GLN A 201 19.03 -7.75 -9.32
N ALA A 202 20.00 -7.82 -10.22
CA ALA A 202 19.73 -8.16 -11.61
C ALA A 202 19.23 -9.60 -11.70
N SER A 203 18.10 -9.79 -12.38
CA SER A 203 17.60 -11.11 -12.74
C SER A 203 18.64 -11.85 -13.59
N PRO A 204 19.01 -13.10 -13.26
CA PRO A 204 19.92 -13.88 -14.09
C PRO A 204 19.42 -14.09 -15.52
N ASP A 205 18.10 -14.15 -15.70
CA ASP A 205 17.47 -14.44 -16.99
C ASP A 205 17.28 -13.18 -17.85
N SER A 206 16.77 -12.09 -17.26
CA SER A 206 16.40 -10.88 -18.00
C SER A 206 17.41 -9.73 -17.85
N GLY A 207 18.30 -9.77 -16.87
CA GLY A 207 19.18 -8.66 -16.50
C GLY A 207 18.46 -7.47 -15.85
N GLU A 208 17.14 -7.49 -15.75
CA GLU A 208 16.36 -6.43 -15.12
C GLU A 208 16.57 -6.43 -13.61
N LEU A 209 16.69 -5.25 -13.02
CA LEU A 209 16.75 -5.11 -11.57
C LEU A 209 15.40 -5.47 -10.97
N GLN A 210 15.38 -6.54 -10.19
CA GLN A 210 14.23 -7.01 -9.43
C GLN A 210 14.52 -6.97 -7.94
N LYS A 211 13.47 -6.77 -7.15
CA LYS A 211 13.58 -6.80 -5.69
C LYS A 211 13.82 -8.23 -5.22
N ALA A 212 14.86 -8.41 -4.42
CA ALA A 212 15.25 -9.68 -3.82
C ALA A 212 15.34 -9.58 -2.30
N LEU A 213 14.97 -10.64 -1.61
CA LEU A 213 15.13 -10.81 -0.18
C LEU A 213 16.57 -11.26 0.12
N VAL A 214 17.25 -10.53 1.00
CA VAL A 214 18.51 -10.95 1.61
C VAL A 214 18.21 -11.41 3.02
N ALA A 215 18.57 -12.65 3.36
CA ALA A 215 18.45 -13.14 4.72
C ALA A 215 19.65 -12.70 5.56
N ASP A 216 19.40 -11.91 6.60
CA ASP A 216 20.43 -11.38 7.48
C ASP A 216 20.74 -12.35 8.62
N LYS A 217 19.70 -12.81 9.35
CA LYS A 217 19.87 -13.72 10.50
C LYS A 217 18.58 -14.42 10.91
N GLY A 218 18.70 -15.37 11.84
CA GLY A 218 17.55 -15.96 12.52
C GLY A 218 16.67 -16.87 11.64
N ALA A 219 17.15 -17.28 10.47
CA ALA A 219 16.43 -18.16 9.56
C ALA A 219 16.04 -19.49 10.21
N LYS A 220 14.74 -19.79 10.23
CA LYS A 220 14.16 -21.01 10.79
C LYS A 220 13.07 -21.54 9.89
N PHE A 221 13.28 -22.73 9.34
CA PHE A 221 12.25 -23.47 8.60
C PHE A 221 11.27 -24.15 9.57
N ARG A 222 9.99 -24.14 9.20
CA ARG A 222 8.87 -24.74 9.94
C ARG A 222 8.09 -25.68 9.01
N PRO A 223 8.52 -26.96 8.86
CA PRO A 223 7.80 -27.94 8.06
C PRO A 223 6.36 -28.14 8.55
N GLY A 224 5.42 -28.26 7.60
CA GLY A 224 4.01 -28.49 7.89
C GLY A 224 3.24 -27.30 8.48
N LYS A 225 3.89 -26.12 8.58
CA LYS A 225 3.25 -24.88 9.02
C LYS A 225 2.85 -23.99 7.86
N GLU A 226 1.76 -23.26 8.03
CA GLU A 226 1.18 -22.31 7.07
C GLU A 226 1.34 -20.86 7.53
N CYS A 227 1.02 -19.90 6.65
CA CYS A 227 1.13 -18.47 6.96
C CYS A 227 0.23 -18.03 8.13
N ASN A 228 -0.90 -18.71 8.31
CA ASN A 228 -1.89 -18.41 9.35
C ASN A 228 -1.62 -19.14 10.68
N ASP A 229 -0.56 -19.96 10.75
CA ASP A 229 -0.11 -20.59 12.00
C ASP A 229 0.77 -19.67 12.87
#